data_AF-A0A2P2D7T3-F1
#
_entry.id   AF-A0A2P2D7T3-F1
#
_cell.length_a   1.000
_cell.length_b   1.000
_cell.length_c   1.000
_cell.angle_alpha   90.00
_cell.angle_beta   90.00
_cell.angle_gamma   90.00
#
_symmetry.space_group_name_H-M   'P 1'
#
loop_
_entity.id
_entity.type
_entity.pdbx_description
1 polymer ?
#
loop_
_entity_poly.entity_id
_entity_poly.type
_entity_poly.pdbx_seq_one_letter_code
_entity_poly.pdbx_strand_id
1 'polypeptide(L)'
;MSWISINVNTSESDNRISGFMQQDSTSQFSSQPGLVRVLEALSRGALNLEEPEGSDSTPYLIDIGNVRATATVTFTGLPTAAQAYTLANVAFTARASGAVNNEFNIGADAGATGDNLAAAINASTTEAINKVFRAESDGAGVVTVTCLVPGLVGLGIAASENLSNATITQFAGGDNGEQYIY
;
A
#
# COMPACT_ATOMS: atom_id res chain seq x y z
N MET A 1 34.48 -24.52 -50.57
CA MET A 1 34.07 -24.23 -49.18
C MET A 1 35.18 -24.69 -48.27
N SER A 2 35.77 -23.79 -47.49
CA SER A 2 36.75 -24.16 -46.47
C SER A 2 35.99 -24.45 -45.17
N TRP A 3 36.27 -25.57 -44.53
CA TRP A 3 35.74 -25.90 -43.21
C TRP A 3 36.83 -25.67 -42.15
N ILE A 4 36.41 -25.21 -40.97
CA ILE A 4 37.24 -25.17 -39.77
C ILE A 4 36.83 -26.37 -38.92
N SER A 5 37.82 -27.19 -38.55
CA SER A 5 37.65 -28.24 -37.54
C SER A 5 38.19 -27.74 -36.21
N ILE A 6 37.38 -27.80 -35.17
CA ILE A 6 37.80 -27.60 -33.79
C ILE A 6 37.72 -28.94 -33.09
N ASN A 7 38.83 -29.38 -32.51
CA ASN A 7 38.92 -30.64 -31.76
C ASN A 7 39.03 -30.30 -30.27
N VAL A 8 38.06 -30.73 -29.46
CA VAL A 8 38.00 -30.42 -28.03
C VAL A 8 38.31 -31.69 -27.25
N ASN A 9 39.44 -31.72 -26.56
CA ASN A 9 39.81 -32.81 -25.65
C ASN A 9 39.39 -32.44 -24.23
N THR A 10 38.47 -33.20 -23.66
CA THR A 10 38.01 -33.01 -22.28
C THR A 10 37.70 -34.35 -21.64
N SER A 11 37.84 -34.42 -20.32
CA SER A 11 37.42 -35.56 -19.50
C SER A 11 35.93 -35.55 -19.18
N GLU A 12 35.23 -34.50 -19.58
CA GLU A 12 33.80 -34.35 -19.38
C GLU A 12 33.00 -35.23 -20.35
N SER A 13 31.84 -35.69 -19.93
CA SER A 13 30.98 -36.51 -20.78
C SER A 13 30.40 -35.70 -21.95
N ASP A 14 30.22 -36.37 -23.09
CA ASP A 14 29.65 -35.76 -24.31
C ASP A 14 28.33 -35.02 -24.06
N ASN A 15 27.50 -35.52 -23.13
CA ASN A 15 26.24 -34.86 -22.74
C ASN A 15 26.44 -33.50 -22.06
N ARG A 16 27.48 -33.34 -21.24
CA ARG A 16 27.80 -32.06 -20.60
C ARG A 16 28.34 -31.06 -21.62
N ILE A 17 29.21 -31.52 -22.51
CA ILE A 17 29.78 -30.69 -23.59
C ILE A 17 28.66 -30.23 -24.53
N SER A 18 27.79 -31.16 -24.93
CA SER A 18 26.60 -30.88 -25.73
C SER A 18 25.70 -29.85 -25.06
N GLY A 19 25.44 -29.97 -23.75
CA GLY A 19 24.64 -29.00 -23.01
C GLY A 19 25.24 -27.59 -22.95
N PHE A 20 26.57 -27.45 -22.90
CA PHE A 20 27.25 -26.16 -22.97
C PHE A 20 27.28 -25.56 -24.38
N MET A 21 27.50 -26.39 -25.41
CA MET A 21 27.53 -25.92 -26.79
C MET A 21 26.14 -25.67 -27.38
N GLN A 22 25.13 -26.40 -26.90
CA GLN A 22 23.71 -26.25 -27.25
C GLN A 22 22.95 -25.42 -26.21
N GLN A 23 23.63 -24.54 -25.46
CA GLN A 23 22.95 -23.60 -24.59
C GLN A 23 22.20 -22.59 -25.46
N ASP A 24 21.04 -23.02 -25.92
CA ASP A 24 20.18 -22.35 -26.88
C ASP A 24 19.97 -20.91 -26.41
N SER A 25 20.38 -19.96 -27.24
CA SER A 25 20.26 -18.52 -26.95
C SER A 25 18.83 -18.11 -26.61
N THR A 26 17.83 -18.96 -26.90
CA THR A 26 16.42 -18.74 -26.58
C THR A 26 16.05 -19.13 -25.14
N SER A 27 16.77 -20.05 -24.48
CA SER A 27 16.40 -20.55 -23.14
C SER A 27 17.05 -19.78 -21.99
N GLN A 28 18.20 -19.13 -22.24
CA GLN A 28 18.86 -18.27 -21.23
C GLN A 28 18.16 -16.91 -21.05
N PHE A 29 17.35 -16.52 -22.04
CA PHE A 29 16.60 -15.28 -22.04
C PHE A 29 15.09 -15.48 -21.86
N SER A 30 14.61 -16.71 -21.71
CA SER A 30 13.21 -16.97 -21.34
C SER A 30 12.86 -16.35 -19.97
N SER A 31 13.87 -16.11 -19.12
CA SER A 31 13.77 -15.37 -17.86
C SER A 31 13.95 -13.86 -17.98
N GLN A 32 14.33 -13.31 -19.16
CA GLN A 32 14.48 -11.86 -19.34
C GLN A 32 13.19 -11.08 -19.09
N PRO A 33 12.00 -11.53 -19.52
CA PRO A 33 10.76 -10.86 -19.15
C PRO A 33 10.55 -10.83 -17.63
N GLY A 34 10.90 -11.92 -16.93
CA GLY A 34 10.84 -11.98 -15.46
C GLY A 34 11.81 -10.99 -14.81
N LEU A 35 13.07 -10.97 -15.25
CA LEU A 35 14.09 -10.07 -14.72
C LEU A 35 13.80 -8.59 -15.03
N VAL A 36 13.32 -8.27 -16.23
CA VAL A 36 12.90 -6.90 -16.60
C VAL A 36 11.74 -6.46 -15.70
N ARG A 37 10.78 -7.35 -15.42
CA ARG A 37 9.64 -7.05 -14.53
C ARG A 37 10.05 -6.87 -13.07
N VAL A 38 10.96 -7.69 -12.56
CA VAL A 38 11.54 -7.49 -11.22
C VAL A 38 12.28 -6.15 -11.17
N LEU A 39 13.03 -5.80 -12.22
CA LEU A 39 13.74 -4.52 -12.30
C LEU A 39 12.78 -3.33 -12.40
N GLU A 40 11.67 -3.47 -13.12
CA GLU A 40 10.59 -2.49 -13.19
C GLU A 40 9.89 -2.33 -11.83
N ALA A 41 9.56 -3.42 -11.14
CA ALA A 41 8.97 -3.41 -9.80
C ALA A 41 9.91 -2.77 -8.76
N LEU A 42 11.21 -3.09 -8.82
CA LEU A 42 12.25 -2.45 -8.03
C LEU A 42 12.35 -0.95 -8.35
N SER A 43 12.33 -0.57 -9.63
CA SER A 43 12.43 0.84 -10.05
C SER A 43 11.21 1.67 -9.62
N ARG A 44 10.07 1.03 -9.41
CA ARG A 44 8.82 1.63 -8.93
C ARG A 44 8.65 1.56 -7.40
N GLY A 45 9.62 1.01 -6.68
CA GLY A 45 9.58 0.88 -5.22
C GLY A 45 8.48 -0.05 -4.70
N ALA A 46 8.01 -0.99 -5.53
CA ALA A 46 6.83 -1.82 -5.28
C ALA A 46 7.16 -3.28 -4.92
N LEU A 47 8.39 -3.58 -4.47
CA LEU A 47 8.73 -4.97 -4.12
C LEU A 47 8.21 -5.32 -2.71
N ASN A 48 6.94 -5.74 -2.63
CA ASN A 48 6.44 -6.49 -1.49
C ASN A 48 6.65 -7.97 -1.80
N LEU A 49 7.68 -8.59 -1.21
CA LEU A 49 7.83 -10.04 -1.23
C LEU A 49 7.05 -10.59 -0.02
N GLU A 50 5.78 -10.92 -0.21
CA GLU A 50 5.04 -11.68 0.78
C GLU A 50 5.38 -13.16 0.58
N GLU A 51 6.13 -13.74 1.54
CA GLU A 51 6.27 -15.20 1.60
C GLU A 51 4.89 -15.78 1.94
N PRO A 52 4.30 -16.65 1.10
CA PRO A 52 3.02 -17.24 1.42
C PRO A 52 3.19 -18.15 2.64
N GLU A 53 2.33 -17.99 3.65
CA GLU A 53 2.38 -18.87 4.81
C GLU A 53 2.04 -20.31 4.41
N GLY A 54 3.07 -21.15 4.36
CA GLY A 54 2.93 -22.59 4.22
C GLY A 54 3.14 -23.13 2.81
N SER A 55 4.20 -23.94 2.71
CA SER A 55 4.57 -24.86 1.62
C SER A 55 5.58 -24.34 0.60
N ASP A 56 6.56 -25.22 0.42
CA ASP A 56 7.76 -25.22 -0.43
C ASP A 56 7.45 -25.13 -1.95
N SER A 57 6.29 -24.60 -2.33
CA SER A 57 5.79 -24.56 -3.72
C SER A 57 4.71 -23.50 -3.98
N THR A 58 4.52 -22.53 -3.09
CA THR A 58 3.61 -21.41 -3.38
C THR A 58 4.34 -20.38 -4.27
N PRO A 59 3.75 -19.97 -5.40
CA PRO A 59 4.40 -19.05 -6.33
C PRO A 59 4.60 -17.68 -5.68
N TYR A 60 5.73 -17.04 -5.98
CA TYR A 60 6.00 -15.69 -5.49
C TYR A 60 5.06 -14.72 -6.21
N LEU A 61 4.31 -13.94 -5.42
CA LEU A 61 3.49 -12.86 -5.93
C LEU A 61 4.34 -11.59 -6.01
N ILE A 62 4.38 -10.99 -7.19
CA ILE A 62 4.93 -9.65 -7.38
C ILE A 62 3.77 -8.74 -7.76
N ASP A 63 3.43 -7.83 -6.85
CA ASP A 63 2.44 -6.79 -7.11
C ASP A 63 3.13 -5.54 -7.67
N ILE A 64 2.60 -4.97 -8.75
CA ILE A 64 3.10 -3.73 -9.33
C ILE A 64 1.96 -2.71 -9.42
N GLY A 65 2.19 -1.54 -8.84
CA GLY A 65 1.28 -0.39 -8.97
C GLY A 65 0.15 -0.36 -7.94
N ASN A 66 0.36 -0.93 -6.76
CA ASN A 66 -0.64 -0.98 -5.69
C ASN A 66 -1.10 0.45 -5.33
N VAL A 67 -2.42 0.63 -5.26
CA VAL A 67 -3.08 1.89 -4.96
C VAL A 67 -3.54 1.89 -3.51
N ARG A 68 -3.38 3.02 -2.83
CA ARG A 68 -3.82 3.20 -1.44
C ARG A 68 -5.31 3.54 -1.40
N ALA A 69 -6.04 2.89 -0.51
CA ALA A 69 -7.43 3.25 -0.25
C ALA A 69 -7.51 4.58 0.51
N THR A 70 -8.56 5.35 0.22
CA THR A 70 -8.85 6.63 0.88
C THR A 70 -10.28 6.70 1.36
N ALA A 71 -10.49 7.34 2.50
CA ALA A 71 -11.79 7.78 3.01
C ALA A 71 -11.79 9.30 3.20
N THR A 72 -12.96 9.92 3.23
CA THR A 72 -13.09 11.36 3.46
C THR A 72 -14.06 11.63 4.60
N VAL A 73 -13.73 12.59 5.44
CA VAL A 73 -14.63 13.17 6.44
C VAL A 73 -14.90 14.61 6.01
N THR A 74 -16.15 14.94 5.73
CA THR A 74 -16.55 16.27 5.27
C THR A 74 -17.37 16.97 6.34
N PHE A 75 -16.84 18.04 6.91
CA PHE A 75 -17.54 18.94 7.83
C PHE A 75 -18.30 20.01 7.04
N THR A 76 -19.63 20.03 7.20
CA THR A 76 -20.53 21.08 6.72
C THR A 76 -20.82 22.15 7.79
N GLY A 77 -20.34 21.91 9.02
CA GLY A 77 -20.47 22.78 10.16
C GLY A 77 -19.67 22.23 11.34
N LEU A 78 -19.83 22.84 12.52
CA LEU A 78 -19.14 22.39 13.72
C LEU A 78 -19.85 21.18 14.34
N PRO A 79 -19.12 20.12 14.73
CA PRO A 79 -19.68 19.06 15.55
C PRO A 79 -19.91 19.56 16.98
N THR A 80 -20.74 18.85 17.73
CA THR A 80 -20.92 19.04 19.17
C THR A 80 -19.82 18.32 19.95
N ALA A 81 -19.39 18.89 21.07
CA ALA A 81 -18.43 18.24 21.95
C ALA A 81 -18.92 16.84 22.40
N ALA A 82 -17.97 15.93 22.64
CA ALA A 82 -18.17 14.52 22.98
C ALA A 82 -18.71 13.62 21.85
N GLN A 83 -18.98 14.15 20.66
CA GLN A 83 -19.16 13.33 19.47
C GLN A 83 -17.81 12.83 18.96
N ALA A 84 -17.82 11.76 18.16
CA ALA A 84 -16.62 11.06 17.75
C ALA A 84 -16.66 10.62 16.29
N TYR A 85 -15.50 10.71 15.67
CA TYR A 85 -15.16 9.96 14.47
C TYR A 85 -14.44 8.67 14.89
N THR A 86 -14.85 7.52 14.37
CA THR A 86 -14.18 6.23 14.63
C THR A 86 -13.47 5.75 13.38
N LEU A 87 -12.18 5.47 13.51
CA LEU A 87 -11.31 4.93 12.46
C LEU A 87 -10.63 3.67 12.99
N ALA A 88 -10.76 2.55 12.29
CA ALA A 88 -10.12 1.28 12.70
C ALA A 88 -10.41 0.90 14.17
N ASN A 89 -11.66 1.10 14.60
CA ASN A 89 -12.13 0.92 15.99
C ASN A 89 -11.51 1.86 17.05
N VAL A 90 -10.80 2.90 16.64
CA VAL A 90 -10.26 3.95 17.51
C VAL A 90 -11.11 5.21 17.36
N ALA A 91 -11.65 5.69 18.48
CA ALA A 91 -12.48 6.89 18.52
C ALA A 91 -11.62 8.15 18.68
N PHE A 92 -11.83 9.12 17.80
CA PHE A 92 -11.35 10.50 17.87
C PHE A 92 -12.48 11.38 18.38
N THR A 93 -12.39 11.87 19.60
CA THR A 93 -13.49 12.61 20.25
C THR A 93 -13.33 14.12 20.06
N ALA A 94 -14.40 14.79 19.62
CA ALA A 94 -14.46 16.24 19.50
C ALA A 94 -14.52 16.90 20.89
N ARG A 95 -13.70 17.93 21.09
CA ARG A 95 -13.64 18.71 22.35
C ARG A 95 -13.77 20.18 22.05
N ALA A 96 -14.50 20.91 22.90
CA ALA A 96 -14.61 22.36 22.75
C ALA A 96 -13.25 23.07 22.87
N SER A 97 -12.35 22.56 23.72
CA SER A 97 -10.95 22.98 23.82
C SER A 97 -10.14 21.96 24.63
N GLY A 98 -8.81 22.08 24.59
CA GLY A 98 -7.91 21.27 25.43
C GLY A 98 -7.87 19.79 25.08
N ALA A 99 -8.10 19.44 23.81
CA ALA A 99 -8.01 18.06 23.32
C ALA A 99 -6.64 17.42 23.62
N VAL A 100 -6.66 16.17 24.05
CA VAL A 100 -5.47 15.35 24.31
C VAL A 100 -5.61 13.95 23.70
N ASN A 101 -4.49 13.30 23.37
CA ASN A 101 -4.48 11.95 22.80
C ASN A 101 -5.35 11.86 21.52
N ASN A 102 -6.26 10.87 21.46
CA ASN A 102 -7.22 10.69 20.35
C ASN A 102 -8.44 11.61 20.55
N GLU A 103 -8.18 12.90 20.72
CA GLU A 103 -9.19 13.95 20.76
C GLU A 103 -8.78 15.05 19.78
N PHE A 104 -9.75 15.77 19.24
CA PHE A 104 -9.50 16.95 18.40
C PHE A 104 -10.31 18.14 18.89
N ASN A 105 -9.72 19.33 18.77
CA ASN A 105 -10.42 20.57 19.12
C ASN A 105 -11.43 20.94 18.03
N ILE A 106 -12.62 21.35 18.44
CA ILE A 106 -13.58 22.02 17.57
C ILE A 106 -13.01 23.41 17.25
N GLY A 107 -12.81 23.69 15.96
CA GLY A 107 -12.29 24.96 15.49
C GLY A 107 -13.33 26.07 15.49
N ALA A 108 -12.91 27.26 15.07
CA ALA A 108 -13.83 28.39 14.85
C ALA A 108 -14.79 28.15 13.67
N ASP A 109 -14.36 27.34 12.69
CA ASP A 109 -15.12 26.95 11.52
C ASP A 109 -14.85 25.48 11.14
N ALA A 110 -15.49 25.01 10.06
CA ALA A 110 -15.36 23.64 9.56
C ALA A 110 -13.92 23.31 9.10
N GLY A 111 -13.24 24.26 8.46
CA GLY A 111 -11.86 24.11 7.99
C GLY A 111 -10.89 23.88 9.15
N ALA A 112 -10.93 24.78 10.15
CA ALA A 112 -10.13 24.66 11.36
C ALA A 112 -10.45 23.38 12.16
N THR A 113 -11.70 22.93 12.15
CA THR A 113 -12.08 21.64 12.76
C THR A 113 -11.48 20.46 12.01
N GLY A 114 -11.52 20.49 10.67
CA GLY A 114 -10.87 19.50 9.81
C GLY A 114 -9.36 19.44 10.02
N ASP A 115 -8.69 20.58 10.10
CA ASP A 115 -7.25 20.67 10.38
C ASP A 115 -6.90 20.03 11.73
N ASN A 116 -7.69 20.32 12.77
CA ASN A 116 -7.51 19.72 14.09
C ASN A 116 -7.73 18.21 14.08
N LEU A 117 -8.71 17.71 13.33
CA LEU A 117 -8.94 16.27 13.20
C LEU A 117 -7.76 15.59 12.48
N ALA A 118 -7.30 16.15 11.36
CA ALA A 118 -6.17 15.61 10.61
C ALA A 118 -4.90 15.56 11.48
N ALA A 119 -4.65 16.62 12.26
CA ALA A 119 -3.55 16.65 13.22
C ALA A 119 -3.69 15.57 14.30
N ALA A 120 -4.89 15.37 14.86
CA ALA A 120 -5.14 14.34 15.87
C ALA A 120 -4.90 12.91 15.34
N ILE A 121 -5.34 12.60 14.12
CA ILE A 121 -5.10 11.29 13.48
C ILE A 121 -3.60 11.06 13.30
N ASN A 122 -2.88 12.04 12.75
CA ASN A 122 -1.44 11.92 12.49
C ASN A 122 -0.58 11.89 13.77
N ALA A 123 -1.09 12.45 14.87
CA ALA A 123 -0.42 12.44 16.17
C ALA A 123 -0.79 11.23 17.05
N SER A 124 -1.74 10.40 16.62
CA SER A 124 -2.20 9.25 17.40
C SER A 124 -1.05 8.27 17.65
N THR A 125 -0.87 7.90 18.91
CA THR A 125 0.11 6.89 19.33
C THR A 125 -0.47 5.47 19.36
N THR A 126 -1.77 5.32 19.11
CA THR A 126 -2.43 4.01 19.07
C THR A 126 -1.93 3.19 17.89
N GLU A 127 -1.47 1.96 18.11
CA GLU A 127 -0.84 1.12 17.08
C GLU A 127 -1.72 0.89 15.85
N ALA A 128 -3.04 0.74 16.04
CA ALA A 128 -3.99 0.59 14.94
C ALA A 128 -4.08 1.82 14.03
N ILE A 129 -3.60 2.99 14.48
CA ILE A 129 -3.63 4.25 13.72
C ILE A 129 -2.22 4.63 13.26
N ASN A 130 -1.29 4.64 14.21
CA ASN A 130 0.08 5.06 14.02
C ASN A 130 0.74 4.23 12.92
N LYS A 131 1.35 4.89 11.94
CA LYS A 131 1.98 4.27 10.75
C LYS A 131 1.03 3.51 9.82
N VAL A 132 -0.27 3.43 10.13
CA VAL A 132 -1.28 2.81 9.27
C VAL A 132 -2.02 3.86 8.45
N PHE A 133 -2.27 5.03 9.01
CA PHE A 133 -2.99 6.10 8.32
C PHE A 133 -2.22 7.40 8.25
N ARG A 134 -2.58 8.21 7.25
CA ARG A 134 -2.22 9.62 7.13
C ARG A 134 -3.46 10.41 6.78
N ALA A 135 -3.69 11.51 7.50
CA ALA A 135 -4.80 12.42 7.24
C ALA A 135 -4.30 13.77 6.72
N GLU A 136 -5.02 14.33 5.74
CA GLU A 136 -4.75 15.63 5.16
C GLU A 136 -6.05 16.42 5.08
N SER A 137 -6.05 17.65 5.60
CA SER A 137 -7.17 18.57 5.51
C SER A 137 -6.98 19.48 4.29
N ASP A 138 -8.07 19.80 3.60
CA ASP A 138 -8.09 20.79 2.53
C ASP A 138 -8.22 22.23 3.04
N GLY A 139 -8.37 22.42 4.36
CA GLY A 139 -8.61 23.72 5.00
C GLY A 139 -10.02 24.27 4.79
N ALA A 140 -10.89 23.58 4.07
CA ALA A 140 -12.29 23.93 3.82
C ALA A 140 -13.27 22.97 4.51
N GLY A 141 -12.77 22.00 5.27
CA GLY A 141 -13.55 21.08 6.08
C GLY A 141 -13.60 19.66 5.53
N VAL A 142 -12.86 19.34 4.46
CA VAL A 142 -12.68 17.97 3.97
C VAL A 142 -11.35 17.42 4.46
N VAL A 143 -11.41 16.32 5.20
CA VAL A 143 -10.25 15.57 5.65
C VAL A 143 -10.17 14.28 4.85
N THR A 144 -9.11 14.11 4.08
CA THR A 144 -8.80 12.87 3.36
C THR A 144 -7.91 12.00 4.24
N VAL A 145 -8.40 10.81 4.59
CA VAL A 145 -7.65 9.79 5.33
C VAL A 145 -7.19 8.71 4.35
N THR A 146 -5.89 8.49 4.30
CA THR A 146 -5.24 7.52 3.41
C THR A 146 -4.70 6.35 4.23
N CYS A 147 -5.01 5.11 3.81
CA CYS A 147 -4.33 3.93 4.33
C CYS A 147 -2.92 3.85 3.73
N LEU A 148 -1.90 3.78 4.57
CA LEU A 148 -0.50 3.75 4.14
C LEU A 148 -0.10 2.39 3.55
N VAL A 149 -0.77 1.31 3.97
CA VAL A 149 -0.66 -0.01 3.38
C VAL A 149 -1.43 0.00 2.05
N PRO A 150 -0.74 -0.09 0.91
CA PRO A 150 -1.40 -0.08 -0.39
C PRO A 150 -2.08 -1.44 -0.66
N GLY A 151 -2.98 -1.48 -1.62
CA GLY A 151 -3.73 -2.69 -1.96
C GLY A 151 -5.16 -2.71 -1.42
N LEU A 152 -5.78 -3.88 -1.52
CA LEU A 152 -7.17 -4.11 -1.12
C LEU A 152 -7.36 -4.09 0.42
N VAL A 153 -6.29 -4.21 1.20
CA VAL A 153 -6.33 -4.21 2.67
C VAL A 153 -7.06 -2.99 3.21
N GLY A 154 -6.85 -1.83 2.61
CA GLY A 154 -7.49 -0.59 3.04
C GLY A 154 -9.02 -0.57 2.89
N LEU A 155 -9.59 -1.41 2.02
CA LEU A 155 -11.04 -1.46 1.76
C LEU A 155 -11.83 -2.12 2.90
N GLY A 156 -11.17 -2.96 3.71
CA GLY A 156 -11.79 -3.63 4.85
C GLY A 156 -11.83 -2.78 6.13
N ILE A 157 -11.26 -1.58 6.10
CA ILE A 157 -11.13 -0.73 7.27
C ILE A 157 -12.46 0.01 7.51
N ALA A 158 -13.07 -0.27 8.66
CA ALA A 158 -14.28 0.41 9.07
C ALA A 158 -13.98 1.86 9.48
N ALA A 159 -14.79 2.78 8.93
CA ALA A 159 -14.85 4.16 9.37
C ALA A 159 -16.32 4.55 9.62
N SER A 160 -16.59 5.19 10.75
CA SER A 160 -17.93 5.61 11.15
C SER A 160 -17.90 6.89 11.97
N GLU A 161 -19.04 7.56 12.11
CA GLU A 161 -19.14 8.82 12.84
C GLU A 161 -20.50 8.97 13.52
N ASN A 162 -20.53 9.80 14.58
CA ASN A 162 -21.76 10.37 15.15
C ASN A 162 -21.65 11.89 15.34
N LEU A 163 -20.80 12.53 14.54
CA LEU A 163 -20.53 13.96 14.49
C LEU A 163 -21.74 14.69 13.86
N SER A 164 -22.25 15.72 14.54
CA SER A 164 -23.21 16.61 13.91
C SER A 164 -22.51 17.39 12.79
N ASN A 165 -23.22 17.62 11.70
CA ASN A 165 -22.74 18.39 10.56
C ASN A 165 -21.48 17.80 9.89
N ALA A 166 -21.18 16.52 10.06
CA ALA A 166 -20.16 15.84 9.28
C ALA A 166 -20.78 14.68 8.49
N THR A 167 -20.10 14.26 7.43
CA THR A 167 -20.41 13.04 6.70
C THR A 167 -19.12 12.31 6.38
N ILE A 168 -19.19 10.99 6.25
CA ILE A 168 -18.04 10.15 5.96
C ILE A 168 -18.26 9.26 4.75
N THR A 169 -17.23 9.09 3.94
CA THR A 169 -17.16 8.02 2.94
C THR A 169 -16.40 6.82 3.49
N GLN A 170 -16.82 5.62 3.13
CA GLN A 170 -16.02 4.43 3.38
C GLN A 170 -14.71 4.46 2.58
N PHE A 171 -13.72 3.69 3.02
CA PHE A 171 -12.47 3.53 2.28
C PHE A 171 -12.74 2.92 0.90
N ALA A 172 -12.22 3.55 -0.14
CA ALA A 172 -12.36 3.13 -1.52
C ALA A 172 -11.07 3.35 -2.31
N GLY A 173 -10.99 2.80 -3.53
CA GLY A 173 -9.89 3.03 -4.46
C GLY A 173 -8.60 2.24 -4.20
N GLY A 174 -8.56 1.41 -3.15
CA GLY A 174 -7.47 0.45 -2.94
C GLY A 174 -7.46 -0.61 -4.05
N ASP A 175 -6.28 -0.91 -4.58
CA ASP A 175 -6.08 -1.87 -5.66
C ASP A 175 -4.70 -2.54 -5.50
N ASN A 176 -4.61 -3.86 -5.70
CA ASN A 176 -3.33 -4.57 -5.71
C ASN A 176 -2.54 -4.33 -7.00
N GLY A 177 -3.11 -3.62 -7.97
CA GLY A 177 -2.48 -3.37 -9.26
C GLY A 177 -2.37 -4.65 -10.07
N GLU A 178 -1.32 -4.75 -10.89
CA GLU A 178 -1.06 -5.96 -11.66
C GLU A 178 -0.34 -7.00 -10.80
N GLN A 179 -0.94 -8.19 -10.70
CA GLN A 179 -0.37 -9.32 -9.97
C GLN A 179 0.25 -10.33 -10.94
N TYR A 180 1.48 -10.75 -10.65
CA TYR A 180 2.19 -11.78 -11.42
C TYR A 180 2.51 -12.99 -10.55
N ILE A 181 2.21 -14.18 -11.07
CA ILE A 181 2.45 -15.48 -10.42
C ILE A 181 3.69 -16.11 -11.08
N TYR A 182 4.72 -16.41 -10.29
CA TYR A 182 5.93 -17.13 -10.72
C TYR A 182 6.18 -18.38 -9.90
#